data_AF-A0A1G0M1Q7-F1
#
_entry.id   AF-A0A1G0M1Q7-F1
#
_cell.length_a   1.000
_cell.length_b   1.000
_cell.length_c   1.000
_cell.angle_alpha   90.00
_cell.angle_beta   90.00
_cell.angle_gamma   90.00
#
_symmetry.space_group_name_H-M   'P 1'
#
loop_
_entity.id
_entity.type
_entity.pdbx_description
1 polymer ?
#
loop_
_entity_poly.entity_id
_entity_poly.type
_entity_poly.pdbx_seq_one_letter_code
_entity_poly.pdbx_strand_id
1 'polypeptide(L)'
;MSALWSRALELLGRLRLPLGVRKKLRVGHPGAPDAQGGRGWRRYLSAERLYDVWGPVAESVWLPFHCVPLFAALDQLTESEVGPAVPPQEAVSGVAPPPPSPLPSHARPGAPAPAWITPESWVFLDLPGPRAVEAGAWLVTAAGCQPVCTFDNWPHPDGVLRAEEILAELLRWATTVADARPRLTATSPPLWICDSRRLGMRSGKPGEFDNRYYLDDSILPGPALLKRAGVGRVVYLTLDNPDPPVLDLEGYFAELLTADIPVLHVDLGAADPEPRSLAAPVSPQRPPRSGFHRSAAGGFGTEVPEPSSSGG
;
A
#
# COMPACT_ATOMS: atom_id res chain seq x y z
N MET A 1 43.92 -6.91 -15.35
CA MET A 1 43.04 -8.01 -14.88
C MET A 1 41.67 -7.77 -15.48
N SER A 2 41.19 -8.72 -16.29
CA SER A 2 40.30 -8.46 -17.44
C SER A 2 38.81 -8.38 -17.08
N ALA A 3 38.06 -7.58 -17.86
CA ALA A 3 36.61 -7.41 -17.83
C ALA A 3 35.78 -8.71 -17.91
N LEU A 4 36.43 -9.84 -18.22
CA LEU A 4 35.85 -11.19 -18.18
C LEU A 4 35.54 -11.65 -16.74
N TRP A 5 36.33 -11.24 -15.75
CA TRP A 5 36.09 -11.59 -14.34
C TRP A 5 34.90 -10.82 -13.74
N SER A 6 34.71 -9.57 -14.17
CA SER A 6 33.57 -8.75 -13.71
C SER A 6 32.23 -9.30 -14.21
N ARG A 7 32.19 -9.78 -15.47
CA ARG A 7 30.99 -10.44 -16.02
C ARG A 7 30.72 -11.81 -15.40
N ALA A 8 31.76 -12.56 -15.03
CA ALA A 8 31.60 -13.82 -14.31
C ALA A 8 31.02 -13.62 -12.90
N LEU A 9 31.43 -12.55 -12.20
CA LEU A 9 30.89 -12.19 -10.88
C LEU A 9 29.46 -11.63 -10.97
N GLU A 10 29.12 -10.87 -12.03
CA GLU A 10 27.72 -10.48 -12.31
C GLU A 10 26.83 -11.68 -12.66
N LEU A 11 27.36 -12.69 -13.37
CA LEU A 11 26.64 -13.93 -13.67
C LEU A 11 26.41 -14.76 -12.39
N LEU A 12 27.41 -14.82 -11.50
CA LEU A 12 27.32 -15.50 -10.21
C LEU A 12 26.38 -14.79 -9.24
N GLY A 13 26.26 -13.46 -9.31
CA GLY A 13 25.26 -12.68 -8.58
C GLY A 13 23.81 -12.97 -9.01
N ARG A 14 23.62 -13.48 -10.24
CA ARG A 14 22.30 -13.89 -10.79
C ARG A 14 21.96 -15.37 -10.51
N LEU A 15 22.95 -16.20 -10.17
CA LEU A 15 22.77 -17.60 -9.82
C LEU A 15 22.59 -17.76 -8.31
N ARG A 16 21.45 -17.30 -7.79
CA ARG A 16 20.97 -17.76 -6.48
C ARG A 16 20.41 -19.17 -6.67
N LEU A 17 21.19 -20.19 -6.33
CA LEU A 17 20.70 -21.57 -6.20
C LEU A 17 19.72 -21.63 -5.02
N PRO A 18 18.41 -21.83 -5.22
CA PRO A 18 17.48 -21.99 -4.11
C PRO A 18 17.56 -23.46 -3.65
N LEU A 19 18.27 -23.70 -2.54
CA LEU A 19 18.16 -24.96 -1.80
C LEU A 19 16.84 -24.95 -1.02
N GLY A 20 15.74 -25.25 -1.71
CA GLY A 20 14.41 -25.37 -1.11
C GLY A 20 13.32 -25.34 -2.17
N VAL A 21 12.27 -26.16 -1.99
CA VAL A 21 11.03 -26.06 -2.78
C VAL A 21 10.38 -24.72 -2.42
N ARG A 22 10.64 -23.67 -3.22
CA ARG A 22 9.95 -22.39 -3.06
C ARG A 22 8.45 -22.63 -3.25
N LYS A 23 7.66 -22.45 -2.20
CA LYS A 23 6.20 -22.38 -2.34
C LYS A 23 5.87 -21.32 -3.39
N LYS A 24 5.00 -21.65 -4.33
CA LYS A 24 4.61 -20.71 -5.38
C LYS A 24 3.66 -19.68 -4.80
N LEU A 25 3.98 -18.41 -4.97
CA LEU A 25 3.12 -17.30 -4.61
C LEU A 25 2.08 -17.09 -5.71
N ARG A 26 0.80 -17.07 -5.35
CA ARG A 26 -0.30 -16.73 -6.26
C ARG A 26 -0.86 -15.36 -5.87
N VAL A 27 -1.07 -14.51 -6.87
CA VAL A 27 -1.68 -13.18 -6.74
C VAL A 27 -3.03 -13.21 -7.44
N GLY A 28 -4.13 -13.16 -6.67
CA GLY A 28 -5.49 -13.16 -7.23
C GLY A 28 -5.78 -14.35 -8.15
N HIS A 29 -6.50 -14.10 -9.24
CA HIS A 29 -6.90 -15.12 -10.20
C HIS A 29 -6.70 -14.66 -11.67
N PRO A 30 -5.84 -15.31 -12.48
CA PRO A 30 -5.58 -14.92 -13.88
C PRO A 30 -6.81 -14.99 -14.82
N GLY A 31 -7.83 -15.72 -14.39
CA GLY A 31 -9.12 -15.84 -15.07
C GLY A 31 -10.11 -14.74 -14.72
N ALA A 32 -9.91 -14.01 -13.61
CA ALA A 32 -10.87 -13.02 -13.11
C ALA A 32 -10.92 -11.76 -13.99
N PRO A 33 -12.10 -11.11 -14.07
CA PRO A 33 -12.21 -9.79 -14.66
C PRO A 33 -11.61 -8.71 -13.75
N ASP A 34 -11.28 -7.56 -14.32
CA ASP A 34 -11.08 -6.33 -13.57
C ASP A 34 -12.41 -5.73 -13.09
N ALA A 35 -12.35 -4.62 -12.36
CA ALA A 35 -13.53 -3.96 -11.82
C ALA A 35 -14.51 -3.43 -12.89
N GLN A 36 -14.06 -3.31 -14.14
CA GLN A 36 -14.91 -2.95 -15.28
C GLN A 36 -15.51 -4.18 -15.98
N GLY A 37 -15.26 -5.39 -15.47
CA GLY A 37 -15.73 -6.65 -16.06
C GLY A 37 -14.86 -7.18 -17.19
N GLY A 38 -13.71 -6.54 -17.48
CA GLY A 38 -12.86 -6.84 -18.63
C GLY A 38 -11.58 -7.60 -18.27
N ARG A 39 -10.75 -7.83 -19.29
CA ARG A 39 -9.36 -8.33 -19.15
C ARG A 39 -8.32 -7.22 -19.39
N GLY A 40 -8.73 -5.95 -19.28
CA GLY A 40 -7.88 -4.79 -19.56
C GLY A 40 -6.71 -4.71 -18.59
N TRP A 41 -6.89 -5.22 -17.37
CA TRP A 41 -5.84 -5.35 -16.35
C TRP A 41 -4.54 -6.00 -16.85
N ARG A 42 -4.59 -6.87 -17.87
CA ARG A 42 -3.40 -7.53 -18.44
C ARG A 42 -2.36 -6.55 -18.98
N ARG A 43 -2.77 -5.33 -19.33
CA ARG A 43 -1.85 -4.24 -19.76
C ARG A 43 -0.96 -3.73 -18.63
N TYR A 44 -1.29 -4.06 -17.38
CA TYR A 44 -0.61 -3.62 -16.16
C TYR A 44 0.10 -4.78 -15.44
N LEU A 45 0.46 -5.84 -16.17
CA LEU A 45 1.19 -7.01 -15.64
C LEU A 45 2.70 -6.81 -15.48
N SER A 46 3.20 -5.60 -15.69
CA SER A 46 4.59 -5.22 -15.44
C SER A 46 4.66 -4.21 -14.31
N ALA A 47 5.73 -4.26 -13.51
CA ALA A 47 5.96 -3.32 -12.41
C ALA A 47 5.80 -1.85 -12.84
N GLU A 48 6.45 -1.46 -13.94
CA GLU A 48 6.38 -0.09 -14.49
C GLU A 48 4.94 0.36 -14.78
N ARG A 49 4.19 -0.43 -15.56
CA ARG A 49 2.81 -0.07 -15.93
C ARG A 49 1.87 0.05 -14.74
N LEU A 50 2.00 -0.83 -13.75
CA LEU A 50 1.14 -0.79 -12.56
C LEU A 50 1.55 0.36 -11.63
N TYR A 51 2.86 0.57 -11.45
CA TYR A 51 3.44 1.70 -10.72
C TYR A 51 2.98 3.03 -11.34
N ASP A 52 3.07 3.16 -12.66
CA ASP A 52 2.66 4.37 -13.36
C ASP A 52 1.18 4.68 -13.14
N VAL A 53 0.28 3.68 -13.20
CA VAL A 53 -1.15 3.93 -12.99
C VAL A 53 -1.46 4.37 -11.56
N TRP A 54 -0.82 3.75 -10.58
CA TRP A 54 -1.06 3.96 -9.15
C TRP A 54 -0.14 4.97 -8.49
N GLY A 55 0.75 5.59 -9.25
CA GLY A 55 1.65 6.63 -8.78
C GLY A 55 1.18 8.04 -9.09
N PRO A 56 1.87 9.06 -8.55
CA PRO A 56 1.66 10.45 -8.90
C PRO A 56 1.82 10.71 -10.40
N VAL A 57 1.34 11.87 -10.85
CA VAL A 57 1.71 12.37 -12.18
C VAL A 57 3.20 12.74 -12.20
N ALA A 58 3.85 12.70 -13.37
CA ALA A 58 5.31 12.79 -13.49
C ALA A 58 5.91 14.08 -12.91
N GLU A 59 5.18 15.19 -12.98
CA GLU A 59 5.60 16.51 -12.49
C GLU A 59 5.29 16.72 -10.99
N SER A 60 4.71 15.71 -10.33
CA SER A 60 4.30 15.82 -8.95
C SER A 60 5.47 15.81 -7.98
N VAL A 61 5.44 16.73 -7.02
CA VAL A 61 6.39 16.76 -5.89
C VAL A 61 6.25 15.54 -4.96
N TRP A 62 5.19 14.74 -5.15
CA TRP A 62 4.90 13.56 -4.34
C TRP A 62 5.55 12.28 -4.87
N LEU A 63 6.11 12.31 -6.08
CA LEU A 63 6.73 11.15 -6.72
C LEU A 63 7.77 10.43 -5.83
N PRO A 64 8.65 11.13 -5.07
CA PRO A 64 9.65 10.46 -4.23
C PRO A 64 9.08 9.59 -3.10
N PHE A 65 7.81 9.76 -2.73
CA PHE A 65 7.18 9.04 -1.63
C PHE A 65 6.42 7.78 -2.10
N HIS A 66 6.33 7.56 -3.41
CA HIS A 66 5.65 6.39 -3.97
C HIS A 66 6.54 5.15 -3.93
N CYS A 67 6.15 4.19 -3.10
CA CYS A 67 6.95 3.00 -2.82
C CYS A 67 6.97 2.02 -4.01
N VAL A 68 8.15 1.50 -4.31
CA VAL A 68 8.42 0.58 -5.43
C VAL A 68 8.24 -0.91 -5.09
N PRO A 69 8.59 -1.43 -3.89
CA PRO A 69 8.78 -2.87 -3.69
C PRO A 69 7.61 -3.78 -4.06
N LEU A 70 6.38 -3.42 -3.68
CA LEU A 70 5.21 -4.25 -4.02
C LEU A 70 5.00 -4.35 -5.54
N PHE A 71 5.24 -3.27 -6.28
CA PHE A 71 5.13 -3.26 -7.75
C PHE A 71 6.26 -4.05 -8.39
N ALA A 72 7.50 -3.88 -7.90
CA ALA A 72 8.66 -4.60 -8.39
C ALA A 72 8.53 -6.13 -8.21
N ALA A 73 7.76 -6.58 -7.22
CA ALA A 73 7.47 -8.00 -7.04
C ALA A 73 6.69 -8.61 -8.21
N LEU A 74 5.90 -7.82 -8.93
CA LEU A 74 5.10 -8.30 -10.06
C LEU A 74 5.95 -8.94 -11.16
N ASP A 75 7.10 -8.33 -11.47
CA ASP A 75 8.03 -8.83 -12.51
C ASP A 75 8.76 -10.12 -12.10
N GLN A 76 8.66 -10.54 -10.83
CA GLN A 76 9.25 -11.79 -10.33
C GLN A 76 8.25 -12.96 -10.33
N LEU A 77 6.99 -12.70 -10.64
CA LEU A 77 5.92 -13.69 -10.60
C LEU A 77 5.68 -14.30 -11.98
N THR A 78 5.26 -15.57 -11.99
CA THR A 78 4.81 -16.22 -13.22
C THR A 78 3.48 -15.62 -13.66
N GLU A 79 3.34 -15.17 -14.91
CA GLU A 79 2.10 -14.56 -15.41
C GLU A 79 0.85 -15.45 -15.19
N SER A 80 1.00 -16.78 -15.31
CA SER A 80 -0.07 -17.75 -15.07
C SER A 80 -0.54 -17.85 -13.62
N GLU A 81 0.14 -17.18 -12.69
CA GLU A 81 -0.14 -17.18 -11.25
C GLU A 81 -0.62 -15.81 -10.76
N VAL A 82 -0.76 -14.84 -11.68
CA VAL A 82 -1.14 -13.46 -11.37
C VAL A 82 -2.44 -13.07 -12.05
N GLY A 83 -3.31 -12.40 -11.30
CA GLY A 83 -4.47 -11.71 -11.81
C GLY A 83 -5.18 -10.87 -10.75
N PRO A 84 -6.31 -10.27 -11.11
CA PRO A 84 -7.12 -9.47 -10.21
C PRO A 84 -7.62 -10.25 -9.01
N ALA A 85 -7.95 -9.53 -7.95
CA ALA A 85 -8.76 -10.06 -6.86
C ALA A 85 -10.14 -10.49 -7.39
N VAL A 86 -10.64 -11.63 -6.89
CA VAL A 86 -11.96 -12.16 -7.26
C VAL A 86 -13.03 -11.41 -6.47
N PRO A 87 -14.12 -10.94 -7.11
CA PRO A 87 -15.22 -10.28 -6.41
C PRO A 87 -15.82 -11.18 -5.31
N PRO A 88 -16.26 -10.61 -4.17
CA PRO A 88 -16.84 -11.39 -3.05
C PRO A 88 -18.00 -12.32 -3.44
N GLN A 89 -18.76 -11.98 -4.48
CA GLN A 89 -19.92 -12.76 -4.95
C GLN A 89 -19.53 -14.04 -5.73
N GLU A 90 -18.28 -14.15 -6.19
CA GLU A 90 -17.78 -15.30 -6.97
C GLU A 90 -16.82 -16.19 -6.19
N ALA A 91 -16.62 -15.92 -4.89
CA ALA A 91 -15.86 -16.81 -4.01
C ALA A 91 -16.64 -18.13 -3.81
N VAL A 92 -16.41 -19.07 -4.73
CA VAL A 92 -16.95 -20.43 -4.69
C VAL A 92 -16.54 -21.08 -3.37
N SER A 93 -17.53 -21.61 -2.65
CA SER A 93 -17.39 -22.34 -1.40
C SER A 93 -16.25 -23.36 -1.45
N GLY A 94 -15.23 -23.22 -0.58
CA GLY A 94 -14.43 -24.37 -0.16
C GLY A 94 -12.96 -24.18 0.21
N VAL A 95 -12.26 -23.08 -0.14
CA VAL A 95 -10.78 -23.05 0.03
C VAL A 95 -10.19 -21.73 0.59
N ALA A 96 -10.96 -20.65 0.73
CA ALA A 96 -10.42 -19.36 1.18
C ALA A 96 -11.18 -18.80 2.40
N PRO A 97 -10.53 -18.00 3.27
CA PRO A 97 -11.24 -17.19 4.26
C PRO A 97 -12.32 -16.34 3.57
N PRO A 98 -13.43 -16.02 4.27
CA PRO A 98 -14.48 -15.20 3.69
C PRO A 98 -13.88 -13.89 3.16
N PRO A 99 -14.31 -13.41 1.98
CA PRO A 99 -13.84 -12.15 1.46
C PRO A 99 -14.11 -11.05 2.51
N PRO A 100 -13.20 -10.07 2.66
CA PRO A 100 -13.46 -8.95 3.55
C PRO A 100 -14.82 -8.33 3.18
N SER A 101 -15.63 -7.96 4.17
CA SER A 101 -16.89 -7.24 3.91
C SER A 101 -16.61 -6.07 2.95
N PRO A 102 -17.45 -5.83 1.96
CA PRO A 102 -17.24 -4.72 1.05
C PRO A 102 -17.22 -3.41 1.83
N LEU A 103 -16.53 -2.41 1.28
CA LEU A 103 -16.67 -1.04 1.78
C LEU A 103 -18.15 -0.60 1.75
N PRO A 104 -18.56 0.34 2.63
CA PRO A 104 -19.87 0.97 2.53
C PRO A 104 -20.10 1.61 1.15
N SER A 105 -21.35 1.61 0.67
CA SER A 105 -21.67 2.07 -0.69
C SER A 105 -21.28 3.52 -0.97
N HIS A 106 -21.23 4.37 0.06
CA HIS A 106 -20.81 5.77 -0.05
C HIS A 106 -19.29 5.96 -0.16
N ALA A 107 -18.49 4.91 0.05
CA ALA A 107 -17.03 4.96 0.04
C ALA A 107 -16.42 4.03 -1.03
N ARG A 108 -17.15 3.79 -2.13
CA ARG A 108 -16.73 2.88 -3.22
C ARG A 108 -16.76 3.57 -4.58
N PRO A 109 -16.00 3.07 -5.57
CA PRO A 109 -16.04 3.61 -6.92
C PRO A 109 -17.48 3.67 -7.47
N GLY A 110 -17.88 4.85 -7.96
CA GLY A 110 -19.26 5.16 -8.34
C GLY A 110 -20.01 6.05 -7.32
N ALA A 111 -19.54 6.13 -6.08
CA ALA A 111 -20.02 7.09 -5.10
C ALA A 111 -19.53 8.52 -5.43
N PRO A 112 -20.28 9.57 -5.01
CA PRO A 112 -19.87 10.96 -5.23
C PRO A 112 -18.56 11.29 -4.51
N ALA A 113 -17.92 12.39 -4.92
CA ALA A 113 -16.77 12.93 -4.21
C ALA A 113 -17.20 13.41 -2.81
N PRO A 114 -16.45 13.07 -1.75
CA PRO A 114 -16.76 13.57 -0.42
C PRO A 114 -16.47 15.08 -0.33
N ALA A 115 -17.41 15.83 0.25
CA ALA A 115 -17.32 17.29 0.33
C ALA A 115 -16.16 17.82 1.22
N TRP A 116 -15.63 16.97 2.10
CA TRP A 116 -14.52 17.30 3.00
C TRP A 116 -13.13 17.15 2.35
N ILE A 117 -13.03 16.66 1.10
CA ILE A 117 -11.80 16.72 0.31
C ILE A 117 -11.79 18.02 -0.50
N THR A 118 -10.71 18.77 -0.35
CA THR A 118 -10.50 20.06 -1.02
C THR A 118 -9.13 20.07 -1.70
N PRO A 119 -8.85 21.03 -2.60
CA PRO A 119 -7.53 21.16 -3.24
C PRO A 119 -6.35 21.22 -2.25
N GLU A 120 -6.55 21.78 -1.05
CA GLU A 120 -5.54 21.92 0.00
C GLU A 120 -5.44 20.68 0.91
N SER A 121 -6.22 19.63 0.65
CA SER A 121 -6.22 18.40 1.44
C SER A 121 -5.07 17.49 1.03
N TRP A 122 -4.32 17.00 2.01
CA TRP A 122 -3.58 15.76 1.88
C TRP A 122 -4.40 14.62 2.48
N VAL A 123 -4.80 13.67 1.64
CA VAL A 123 -5.65 12.57 2.04
C VAL A 123 -4.77 11.38 2.43
N PHE A 124 -4.99 10.85 3.63
CA PHE A 124 -4.24 9.73 4.19
C PHE A 124 -5.21 8.56 4.40
N LEU A 125 -5.22 7.63 3.47
CA LEU A 125 -6.14 6.49 3.42
C LEU A 125 -5.52 5.28 4.11
N ASP A 126 -5.93 5.03 5.35
CA ASP A 126 -5.35 3.99 6.21
C ASP A 126 -6.37 2.87 6.51
N LEU A 127 -6.55 1.97 5.54
CA LEU A 127 -7.53 0.89 5.59
C LEU A 127 -6.85 -0.48 5.48
N PRO A 128 -7.51 -1.56 5.91
CA PRO A 128 -6.89 -2.88 5.85
C PRO A 128 -6.79 -3.41 4.41
N GLY A 129 -5.56 -3.67 3.97
CA GLY A 129 -5.22 -4.41 2.76
C GLY A 129 -6.02 -3.98 1.51
N PRO A 130 -6.74 -4.90 0.84
CA PRO A 130 -7.53 -4.59 -0.37
C PRO A 130 -8.50 -3.41 -0.23
N ARG A 131 -9.07 -3.17 0.97
CA ARG A 131 -10.01 -2.06 1.15
C ARG A 131 -9.36 -0.69 0.96
N ALA A 132 -8.07 -0.55 1.26
CA ALA A 132 -7.34 0.68 0.98
C ALA A 132 -7.25 0.94 -0.52
N VAL A 133 -7.05 -0.10 -1.33
CA VAL A 133 -6.97 0.04 -2.78
C VAL A 133 -8.33 0.38 -3.39
N GLU A 134 -9.41 -0.29 -2.95
CA GLU A 134 -10.77 -0.01 -3.44
C GLU A 134 -11.21 1.44 -3.12
N ALA A 135 -11.01 1.89 -1.87
CA ALA A 135 -11.27 3.27 -1.50
C ALA A 135 -10.32 4.24 -2.23
N GLY A 136 -9.09 3.83 -2.51
CA GLY A 136 -8.15 4.61 -3.30
C GLY A 136 -8.68 4.87 -4.71
N ALA A 137 -9.18 3.83 -5.37
CA ALA A 137 -9.82 3.95 -6.69
C ALA A 137 -11.04 4.89 -6.66
N TRP A 138 -11.83 4.87 -5.57
CA TRP A 138 -12.94 5.80 -5.40
C TRP A 138 -12.46 7.25 -5.34
N LEU A 139 -11.46 7.54 -4.51
CA LEU A 139 -10.97 8.91 -4.30
C LEU A 139 -10.24 9.46 -5.54
N VAL A 140 -9.53 8.60 -6.28
CA VAL A 140 -8.96 8.99 -7.57
C VAL A 140 -10.07 9.32 -8.58
N THR A 141 -11.09 8.46 -8.70
CA THR A 141 -12.12 8.61 -9.73
C THR A 141 -13.10 9.74 -9.45
N ALA A 142 -13.53 9.90 -8.19
CA ALA A 142 -14.54 10.84 -7.77
C ALA A 142 -13.95 12.19 -7.34
N ALA A 143 -12.91 12.19 -6.49
CA ALA A 143 -12.32 13.41 -5.94
C ALA A 143 -11.10 13.93 -6.72
N GLY A 144 -10.62 13.21 -7.74
CA GLY A 144 -9.48 13.64 -8.55
C GLY A 144 -8.17 13.69 -7.76
N CYS A 145 -8.04 12.87 -6.72
CA CYS A 145 -6.81 12.78 -5.94
C CYS A 145 -5.73 12.03 -6.73
N GLN A 146 -4.47 12.44 -6.59
CA GLN A 146 -3.33 11.72 -7.17
C GLN A 146 -2.81 10.67 -6.19
N PRO A 147 -2.75 9.38 -6.58
CA PRO A 147 -2.38 8.30 -5.67
C PRO A 147 -0.88 8.27 -5.39
N VAL A 148 -0.54 7.90 -4.15
CA VAL A 148 0.79 7.56 -3.67
C VAL A 148 0.65 6.29 -2.84
N CYS A 149 0.94 5.14 -3.43
CA CYS A 149 0.99 3.90 -2.67
C CYS A 149 2.25 3.85 -1.81
N THR A 150 2.08 3.53 -0.53
CA THR A 150 3.15 3.45 0.47
C THR A 150 3.47 2.01 0.90
N PHE A 151 3.02 1.02 0.11
CA PHE A 151 3.25 -0.40 0.35
C PHE A 151 4.74 -0.77 0.16
N ASP A 152 5.52 -0.63 1.24
CA ASP A 152 6.97 -0.88 1.24
C ASP A 152 7.32 -2.33 1.59
N ASN A 153 6.44 -3.29 1.28
CA ASN A 153 6.60 -4.70 1.63
C ASN A 153 6.64 -5.64 0.42
N TRP A 154 7.41 -6.72 0.55
CA TRP A 154 7.44 -7.81 -0.43
C TRP A 154 6.34 -8.84 -0.17
N PRO A 155 5.61 -9.29 -1.21
CA PRO A 155 4.69 -10.41 -1.07
C PRO A 155 5.46 -11.72 -0.91
N HIS A 156 4.97 -12.61 -0.07
CA HIS A 156 5.58 -13.91 0.20
C HIS A 156 4.51 -14.93 0.61
N PRO A 157 4.57 -16.21 0.18
CA PRO A 157 3.55 -17.22 0.49
C PRO A 157 3.41 -17.49 2.00
N ASP A 158 4.49 -17.30 2.75
CA ASP A 158 4.54 -17.42 4.22
C ASP A 158 4.68 -16.03 4.89
N GLY A 159 4.21 -14.97 4.23
CA GLY A 159 4.27 -13.60 4.73
C GLY A 159 3.41 -13.37 5.98
N VAL A 160 3.90 -12.60 6.94
CA VAL A 160 3.09 -12.13 8.08
C VAL A 160 1.92 -11.27 7.60
N LEU A 161 2.15 -10.44 6.58
CA LEU A 161 1.15 -9.66 5.86
C LEU A 161 0.85 -10.31 4.50
N ARG A 162 -0.41 -10.23 4.10
CA ARG A 162 -0.92 -10.75 2.82
C ARG A 162 -0.80 -9.71 1.70
N ALA A 163 0.43 -9.31 1.37
CA ALA A 163 0.68 -8.24 0.40
C ALA A 163 0.20 -8.61 -1.03
N GLU A 164 0.13 -9.90 -1.34
CA GLU A 164 -0.44 -10.40 -2.60
C GLU A 164 -1.92 -10.06 -2.77
N GLU A 165 -2.68 -9.88 -1.69
CA GLU A 165 -4.07 -9.47 -1.76
C GLU A 165 -4.19 -8.00 -2.19
N ILE A 166 -3.28 -7.14 -1.70
CA ILE A 166 -3.17 -5.74 -2.12
C ILE A 166 -2.78 -5.68 -3.60
N LEU A 167 -1.78 -6.46 -4.03
CA LEU A 167 -1.34 -6.49 -5.43
C LEU A 167 -2.45 -6.96 -6.38
N ALA A 168 -3.21 -7.99 -5.98
CA ALA A 168 -4.36 -8.46 -6.73
C ALA A 168 -5.46 -7.38 -6.86
N GLU A 169 -5.68 -6.61 -5.80
CA GLU A 169 -6.66 -5.53 -5.79
C GLU A 169 -6.20 -4.32 -6.62
N LEU A 170 -4.90 -4.01 -6.63
CA LEU A 170 -4.31 -2.97 -7.50
C LEU A 170 -4.56 -3.32 -8.98
N LEU A 171 -4.38 -4.59 -9.35
CA LEU A 171 -4.70 -5.09 -10.70
C LEU A 171 -6.20 -5.01 -11.00
N ARG A 172 -7.06 -5.33 -10.03
CA ARG A 172 -8.53 -5.25 -10.19
C ARG A 172 -8.99 -3.85 -10.58
N TRP A 173 -8.39 -2.82 -10.00
CA TRP A 173 -8.80 -1.43 -10.24
C TRP A 173 -7.92 -0.67 -11.24
N ALA A 174 -6.88 -1.29 -11.80
CA ALA A 174 -5.92 -0.61 -12.66
C ALA A 174 -6.56 0.07 -13.88
N THR A 175 -7.53 -0.56 -14.55
CA THR A 175 -8.24 0.05 -15.69
C THR A 175 -9.07 1.26 -15.27
N THR A 176 -9.83 1.14 -14.18
CA THR A 176 -10.63 2.22 -13.61
C THR A 176 -9.77 3.44 -13.23
N VAL A 177 -8.62 3.21 -12.59
CA VAL A 177 -7.69 4.29 -12.21
C VAL A 177 -7.02 4.89 -13.45
N ALA A 178 -6.63 4.07 -14.43
CA ALA A 178 -6.05 4.54 -15.68
C ALA A 178 -7.00 5.46 -16.46
N ASP A 179 -8.30 5.17 -16.50
CA ASP A 179 -9.30 6.02 -17.16
C ASP A 179 -9.47 7.38 -16.45
N ALA A 180 -9.24 7.43 -15.13
CA ALA A 180 -9.28 8.67 -14.36
C ALA A 180 -8.00 9.50 -14.49
N ARG A 181 -6.85 8.86 -14.76
CA ARG A 181 -5.52 9.47 -14.75
C ARG A 181 -5.38 10.74 -15.60
N PRO A 182 -5.94 10.85 -16.83
CA PRO A 182 -5.84 12.06 -17.63
C PRO A 182 -6.44 13.33 -17.00
N ARG A 183 -7.27 13.18 -15.95
CA ARG A 183 -7.85 14.31 -15.21
C ARG A 183 -6.98 14.79 -14.05
N LEU A 184 -5.94 14.03 -13.69
CA LEU A 184 -5.06 14.35 -12.58
C LEU A 184 -4.01 15.36 -13.01
N THR A 185 -3.63 16.24 -12.09
CA THR A 185 -2.61 17.27 -12.31
C THR A 185 -1.61 17.26 -11.16
N ALA A 186 -0.47 17.94 -11.34
CA ALA A 186 0.53 18.04 -10.27
C ALA A 186 -0.01 18.71 -9.00
N THR A 187 -1.07 19.51 -9.12
CA THR A 187 -1.77 20.19 -8.02
C THR A 187 -3.00 19.44 -7.51
N SER A 188 -3.30 18.25 -8.04
CA SER A 188 -4.36 17.40 -7.48
C SER A 188 -4.05 17.06 -6.01
N PRO A 189 -5.05 16.95 -5.14
CA PRO A 189 -4.84 16.51 -3.75
C PRO A 189 -4.04 15.20 -3.68
N PRO A 190 -2.93 15.13 -2.93
CA PRO A 190 -2.22 13.87 -2.73
C PRO A 190 -3.07 12.88 -1.94
N LEU A 191 -3.01 11.61 -2.33
CA LEU A 191 -3.68 10.49 -1.66
C LEU A 191 -2.66 9.41 -1.29
N TRP A 192 -2.29 9.36 -0.02
CA TRP A 192 -1.46 8.29 0.53
C TRP A 192 -2.34 7.06 0.74
N ILE A 193 -2.04 5.97 0.04
CA ILE A 193 -2.77 4.70 0.16
C ILE A 193 -1.91 3.75 0.99
N CYS A 194 -2.37 3.45 2.20
CA CYS A 194 -1.64 2.71 3.22
C CYS A 194 -2.43 1.48 3.68
N ASP A 195 -1.73 0.41 4.05
CA ASP A 195 -2.32 -0.72 4.76
C ASP A 195 -2.29 -0.44 6.28
N SER A 196 -3.45 -0.36 6.92
CA SER A 196 -3.54 -0.16 8.37
C SER A 196 -3.02 -1.33 9.20
N ARG A 197 -2.79 -2.48 8.56
CA ARG A 197 -2.20 -3.66 9.19
C ARG A 197 -0.68 -3.76 9.01
N ARG A 198 -0.02 -2.75 8.43
CA ARG A 198 1.42 -2.75 8.09
C ARG A 198 2.37 -3.11 9.24
N LEU A 199 2.04 -2.71 10.48
CA LEU A 199 2.84 -3.03 11.67
C LEU A 199 2.65 -4.49 12.14
N GLY A 200 1.69 -5.21 11.57
CA GLY A 200 1.25 -6.54 11.98
C GLY A 200 0.49 -6.55 13.31
N MET A 201 -0.34 -7.56 13.52
CA MET A 201 -0.97 -7.83 14.83
C MET A 201 -0.06 -8.68 15.75
N ARG A 202 1.05 -9.18 15.22
CA ARG A 202 2.04 -10.03 15.88
C ARG A 202 3.39 -9.93 15.17
N SER A 203 4.44 -10.35 15.86
CA SER A 203 5.73 -10.61 15.23
C SER A 203 5.69 -11.87 14.35
N GLY A 204 6.63 -11.92 13.39
CA GLY A 204 6.90 -13.13 12.64
C GLY A 204 7.45 -14.25 13.52
N LYS A 205 7.14 -15.50 13.16
CA LYS A 205 7.65 -16.71 13.82
C LYS A 205 8.74 -17.36 12.96
N PRO A 206 9.64 -18.17 13.55
CA PRO A 206 10.60 -18.94 12.78
C PRO A 206 9.97 -19.67 11.58
N GLY A 207 10.59 -19.56 10.41
CA GLY A 207 10.09 -20.13 9.16
C GLY A 207 9.03 -19.30 8.44
N GLU A 208 8.53 -18.21 9.03
CA GLU A 208 7.73 -17.21 8.32
C GLU A 208 8.60 -16.14 7.65
N PHE A 209 7.98 -15.35 6.77
CA PHE A 209 8.59 -14.19 6.16
C PHE A 209 8.00 -12.91 6.77
N ASP A 210 8.82 -12.17 7.50
CA ASP A 210 8.41 -10.91 8.11
C ASP A 210 8.48 -9.78 7.08
N ASN A 211 7.34 -9.50 6.46
CA ASN A 211 7.12 -8.41 5.51
C ASN A 211 6.31 -7.26 6.13
N ARG A 212 6.34 -7.12 7.46
CA ARG A 212 5.81 -5.93 8.13
C ARG A 212 6.68 -4.72 7.80
N TYR A 213 6.07 -3.56 7.72
CA TYR A 213 6.75 -2.31 7.41
C TYR A 213 6.13 -1.17 8.22
N TYR A 214 6.85 -0.05 8.30
CA TYR A 214 6.37 1.17 8.95
C TYR A 214 6.64 2.36 8.04
N LEU A 215 5.89 3.43 8.25
CA LEU A 215 6.09 4.70 7.57
C LEU A 215 7.06 5.55 8.39
N ASP A 216 8.06 6.13 7.71
CA ASP A 216 9.02 7.05 8.30
C ASP A 216 9.22 8.28 7.42
N ASP A 217 10.15 9.14 7.81
CA ASP A 217 10.44 10.43 7.16
C ASP A 217 10.86 10.28 5.68
N SER A 218 11.20 9.07 5.21
CA SER A 218 11.44 8.83 3.78
C SER A 218 10.15 8.70 2.96
N ILE A 219 9.03 8.36 3.60
CA ILE A 219 7.69 8.18 3.00
C ILE A 219 6.72 9.28 3.46
N LEU A 220 7.00 9.92 4.60
CA LEU A 220 6.20 10.95 5.23
C LEU A 220 6.85 12.35 5.02
N PRO A 221 6.28 13.22 4.18
CA PRO A 221 6.85 14.56 3.94
C PRO A 221 6.83 15.44 5.19
N GLY A 222 7.90 16.18 5.47
CA GLY A 222 7.88 17.12 6.60
C GLY A 222 6.91 18.31 6.40
N PRO A 223 6.47 18.99 7.49
CA PRO A 223 5.52 20.11 7.44
C PRO A 223 5.90 21.23 6.45
N ALA A 224 7.20 21.52 6.32
CA ALA A 224 7.69 22.55 5.43
C ALA A 224 7.42 22.24 3.95
N LEU A 225 7.52 20.96 3.54
CA LEU A 225 7.19 20.55 2.18
C LEU A 225 5.68 20.64 1.94
N LEU A 226 4.87 20.16 2.89
CA LEU A 226 3.41 20.23 2.83
C LEU A 226 2.92 21.67 2.59
N LYS A 227 3.38 22.62 3.42
CA LYS A 227 3.02 24.05 3.28
C LYS A 227 3.44 24.62 1.93
N ARG A 228 4.66 24.34 1.46
CA ARG A 228 5.14 24.81 0.14
C ARG A 228 4.33 24.25 -1.01
N ALA A 229 3.80 23.03 -0.88
CA ALA A 229 2.96 22.40 -1.87
C ALA A 229 1.47 22.82 -1.77
N GLY A 230 1.12 23.74 -0.88
CA GLY A 230 -0.25 24.23 -0.71
C GLY A 230 -1.15 23.31 0.12
N VAL A 231 -0.58 22.31 0.80
CA VAL A 231 -1.35 21.46 1.73
C VAL A 231 -1.64 22.28 3.00
N GLY A 232 -2.93 22.50 3.25
CA GLY A 232 -3.44 23.24 4.40
C GLY A 232 -4.08 22.35 5.46
N ARG A 233 -4.36 21.07 5.15
CA ARG A 233 -4.94 20.10 6.09
C ARG A 233 -4.61 18.66 5.70
N VAL A 234 -4.59 17.78 6.70
CA VAL A 234 -4.63 16.33 6.48
C VAL A 234 -6.04 15.82 6.70
N VAL A 235 -6.51 14.93 5.84
CA VAL A 235 -7.71 14.14 6.07
C VAL A 235 -7.33 12.68 6.21
N TYR A 236 -7.34 12.18 7.43
CA TYR A 236 -7.01 10.81 7.82
C TYR A 236 -8.28 9.94 7.79
N LEU A 237 -8.28 8.96 6.90
CA LEU A 237 -9.42 8.09 6.64
C LEU A 237 -9.17 6.71 7.22
N THR A 238 -10.11 6.22 8.01
CA THR A 238 -10.09 4.87 8.56
C THR A 238 -11.40 4.14 8.25
N LEU A 239 -11.48 2.89 8.68
CA LEU A 239 -12.70 2.09 8.58
C LEU A 239 -12.92 1.37 9.90
N ASP A 240 -14.05 1.67 10.55
CA ASP A 240 -14.51 1.04 11.79
C ASP A 240 -13.49 1.15 12.94
N ASN A 241 -12.56 2.13 12.87
CA ASN A 241 -11.45 2.24 13.81
C ASN A 241 -11.53 3.55 14.62
N PRO A 242 -11.72 3.49 15.94
CA PRO A 242 -11.57 4.67 16.78
C PRO A 242 -10.09 5.04 16.97
N ASP A 243 -9.86 6.30 17.34
CA ASP A 243 -8.56 6.80 17.80
C ASP A 243 -7.92 5.86 18.85
N PRO A 244 -6.58 5.68 18.85
CA PRO A 244 -5.58 6.49 18.14
C PRO A 244 -5.25 6.03 16.71
N PRO A 245 -4.55 6.86 15.91
CA PRO A 245 -3.90 6.45 14.66
C PRO A 245 -3.00 5.23 14.83
N VAL A 246 -2.64 4.58 13.71
CA VAL A 246 -1.60 3.55 13.73
C VAL A 246 -0.30 4.13 14.31
N LEU A 247 0.42 3.34 15.10
CA LEU A 247 1.53 3.80 15.95
C LEU A 247 2.64 4.56 15.20
N ASP A 248 2.86 4.28 13.92
CA ASP A 248 3.85 4.99 13.09
C ASP A 248 3.37 6.36 12.58
N LEU A 249 2.09 6.67 12.73
CA LEU A 249 1.48 7.96 12.42
C LEU A 249 1.27 8.85 13.64
N GLU A 250 1.17 8.29 14.86
CA GLU A 250 0.88 9.08 16.07
C GLU A 250 1.84 10.26 16.24
N GLY A 251 3.16 9.98 16.29
CA GLY A 251 4.17 11.01 16.45
C GLY A 251 4.26 11.97 15.26
N TYR A 252 3.94 11.49 14.07
CA TYR A 252 3.95 12.31 12.87
C TYR A 252 2.75 13.29 12.84
N PHE A 253 1.54 12.83 13.15
CA PHE A 253 0.37 13.71 13.26
C PHE A 253 0.51 14.73 14.40
N ALA A 254 1.14 14.35 15.52
CA ALA A 254 1.48 15.31 16.57
C ALA A 254 2.43 16.42 16.08
N GLU A 255 3.41 16.08 15.22
CA GLU A 255 4.30 17.06 14.58
C GLU A 255 3.53 18.00 13.64
N LEU A 256 2.61 17.46 12.81
CA LEU A 256 1.79 18.26 11.91
C LEU A 256 0.90 19.25 12.68
N LEU A 257 0.25 18.80 13.75
CA LEU A 257 -0.58 19.65 14.61
C LEU A 257 0.26 20.76 15.26
N THR A 258 1.47 20.45 15.72
CA THR A 258 2.41 21.45 16.27
C THR A 258 2.86 22.46 15.21
N ALA A 259 2.88 22.05 13.94
CA ALA A 259 3.20 22.90 12.80
C ALA A 259 1.96 23.63 12.22
N ASP A 260 0.85 23.70 12.94
CA ASP A 260 -0.42 24.33 12.50
C ASP A 260 -1.02 23.73 11.23
N ILE A 261 -0.80 22.43 10.99
CA ILE A 261 -1.48 21.68 9.93
C ILE A 261 -2.55 20.81 10.59
N PRO A 262 -3.85 21.18 10.50
CA PRO A 262 -4.93 20.42 11.12
C PRO A 262 -5.03 19.02 10.52
N VAL A 263 -5.24 18.03 11.38
CA VAL A 263 -5.53 16.65 11.01
C VAL A 263 -7.00 16.37 11.31
N LEU A 264 -7.77 16.08 10.27
CA LEU A 264 -9.18 15.70 10.35
C LEU A 264 -9.30 14.19 10.21
N HIS A 265 -9.93 13.52 11.17
CA HIS A 265 -10.25 12.11 11.08
C HIS A 265 -11.66 11.91 10.49
N VAL A 266 -11.81 10.97 9.57
CA VAL A 266 -13.10 10.53 9.01
C VAL A 266 -13.16 9.01 9.07
N ASP A 267 -14.18 8.47 9.74
CA ASP A 267 -14.47 7.04 9.74
C ASP A 267 -15.40 6.70 8.58
N LEU A 268 -14.89 6.00 7.58
CA LEU A 268 -15.67 5.60 6.41
C LEU A 268 -16.72 4.53 6.74
N GLY A 269 -16.62 3.86 7.90
CA GLY A 269 -17.60 2.89 8.39
C GLY A 269 -18.89 3.51 8.88
N ALA A 270 -18.86 4.81 9.22
CA ALA A 270 -20.05 5.56 9.60
C ALA A 270 -21.04 5.67 8.42
N ALA A 271 -22.34 5.67 8.72
CA ALA A 271 -23.38 5.85 7.70
C ALA A 271 -23.33 7.25 7.05
N ASP A 272 -22.85 8.24 7.80
CA ASP A 272 -22.64 9.62 7.36
C ASP A 272 -21.25 10.08 7.82
N PRO A 273 -20.18 9.85 7.03
CA PRO A 273 -18.82 10.15 7.42
C PRO A 273 -18.55 11.66 7.48
N GLU A 274 -18.45 12.18 8.69
CA GLU A 274 -18.14 13.59 8.96
C GLU A 274 -16.72 13.75 9.52
N PRO A 275 -15.96 14.78 9.08
CA PRO A 275 -14.63 15.06 9.60
C PRO A 275 -14.70 15.57 11.04
N ARG A 276 -13.85 14.99 11.91
CA ARG A 276 -13.61 15.46 13.27
C ARG A 276 -12.15 15.84 13.44
N SER A 277 -11.85 16.90 14.19
CA SER A 277 -10.46 17.23 14.51
C SER A 277 -9.81 16.12 15.34
N LEU A 278 -8.65 15.64 14.89
CA LEU A 278 -7.84 14.71 15.64
C LEU A 278 -7.07 15.48 16.72
N ALA A 279 -7.18 15.01 17.97
CA ALA A 279 -6.39 15.57 19.07
C ALA A 279 -5.01 14.92 19.09
N ALA A 280 -3.96 15.73 19.30
CA ALA A 280 -2.63 15.19 19.52
C ALA A 280 -2.62 14.33 20.80
N PRO A 281 -2.01 13.14 20.80
CA PRO A 281 -1.79 12.39 22.03
C PRO A 281 -0.89 13.20 22.97
N VAL A 282 -1.12 13.09 24.28
CA VAL A 282 -0.30 13.76 25.31
C VAL A 282 1.16 13.31 25.26
N SER A 283 1.40 12.08 24.80
CA SER A 283 2.74 11.51 24.65
C SER A 283 2.76 10.66 23.39
N PRO A 284 3.07 11.25 22.22
CA PRO A 284 3.12 10.52 20.97
C PRO A 284 4.16 9.41 21.02
N GLN A 285 3.77 8.23 20.54
CA GLN A 285 4.67 7.10 20.46
C GLN A 285 5.22 6.92 19.03
N ARG A 286 6.26 6.09 18.91
CA ARG A 286 6.79 5.60 17.64
C ARG A 286 6.97 4.09 17.75
N PRO A 287 6.78 3.33 16.67
CA PRO A 287 6.98 1.89 16.71
C PRO A 287 8.45 1.57 17.02
N PRO A 288 8.72 0.51 17.79
CA PRO A 288 10.08 0.01 17.94
C PRO A 288 10.59 -0.45 16.57
N ARG A 289 11.74 0.07 16.13
CA ARG A 289 12.35 -0.34 14.85
C ARG A 289 13.03 -1.72 14.95
N SER A 290 13.33 -2.17 16.16
CA SER A 290 13.87 -3.51 16.42
C SER A 290 12.84 -4.57 16.01
N GLY A 291 13.18 -5.41 15.04
CA GLY A 291 12.32 -6.47 14.53
C GLY A 291 11.63 -6.17 13.19
N PHE A 292 11.90 -4.99 12.60
CA PHE A 292 11.60 -4.72 11.20
C PHE A 292 12.88 -4.83 10.38
N HIS A 293 12.82 -5.56 9.27
CA HIS A 293 14.00 -5.86 8.48
C HIS A 293 13.79 -5.49 7.02
N ARG A 294 14.74 -4.71 6.49
CA ARG A 294 14.77 -4.36 5.07
C ARG A 294 15.46 -5.45 4.27
N SER A 295 14.94 -5.74 3.09
CA SER A 295 15.52 -6.71 2.18
C SER A 295 16.69 -6.09 1.40
N ALA A 296 17.61 -6.92 0.90
CA ALA A 296 18.67 -6.46 0.00
C ALA A 296 18.14 -5.97 -1.36
N ALA A 297 16.89 -6.28 -1.71
CA ALA A 297 16.22 -5.82 -2.92
C ALA A 297 15.47 -4.48 -2.72
N GLY A 298 15.62 -3.84 -1.55
CA GLY A 298 14.82 -2.67 -1.14
C GLY A 298 13.54 -3.08 -0.40
N GLY A 299 12.89 -2.13 0.27
CA GLY A 299 11.69 -2.37 1.07
C GLY A 299 11.89 -3.31 2.26
N PHE A 300 10.79 -3.75 2.86
CA PHE A 300 10.72 -4.67 4.01
C PHE A 300 10.39 -6.10 3.60
N GLY A 301 11.01 -7.05 4.29
CA GLY A 301 10.87 -8.49 4.01
C GLY A 301 12.13 -9.29 4.30
N THR A 302 12.08 -10.19 5.28
CA THR A 302 13.13 -11.20 5.50
C THR A 302 12.53 -12.49 6.06
N GLU A 303 13.21 -13.62 5.83
CA GLU A 303 12.93 -14.85 6.56
C GLU A 303 13.27 -14.65 8.04
N VAL A 304 12.39 -15.13 8.93
CA VAL A 304 12.63 -15.14 10.37
C VAL A 304 13.51 -16.34 10.69
N PRO A 305 14.73 -16.13 11.23
CA PRO A 305 15.68 -17.21 11.46
C PRO A 305 15.16 -18.22 12.48
N GLU A 306 15.46 -19.50 12.26
CA GLU A 306 15.27 -20.50 13.31
C GLU A 306 16.20 -20.21 14.49
N PRO A 307 15.72 -20.34 15.75
CA PRO A 307 16.60 -20.21 16.90
C PRO A 307 17.70 -21.27 16.78
N SER A 308 18.94 -20.81 16.63
CA SER A 308 20.09 -21.69 16.55
C SER A 308 20.14 -22.55 17.81
N SER A 309 20.03 -23.86 17.65
CA SER A 309 20.22 -24.84 18.72
C SER A 309 21.70 -24.88 19.10
N SER A 310 22.21 -23.83 19.75
CA SER A 310 23.48 -23.91 20.46
C SER A 310 23.22 -24.65 21.76
N GLY A 311 23.38 -25.98 21.72
CA GLY A 311 23.34 -26.84 22.88
C GLY A 311 24.36 -26.41 23.93
N GLY A 312 23.92 -26.37 25.18
CA GLY A 312 24.75 -26.51 26.36
C GLY A 312 24.47 -27.87 26.98
#